data_AF-A0A1I5HIU0-F1
#
_entry.id   AF-A0A1I5HIU0-F1
#
_cell.length_a   1.000
_cell.length_b   1.000
_cell.length_c   1.000
_cell.angle_alpha   90.00
_cell.angle_beta   90.00
_cell.angle_gamma   90.00
#
_symmetry.space_group_name_H-M   'P 1'
#
loop_
_entity.id
_entity.type
_entity.pdbx_description
1 polymer ?
#
loop_
_entity_poly.entity_id
_entity_poly.type
_entity_poly.pdbx_seq_one_letter_code
_entity_poly.pdbx_strand_id
1 'polypeptide(L)'
;MTAVPVRVPLAVGRGGTGRLVAIVFWGALGVASALPQIVASELGGEAPPFLPVAQVLALVLLLVAVRRSARLRVLEASVRWLLAMAAGWHLVVGGLTSTQAWDDWQHTVPWVARGAVVQALLLVPTLLLVVLGPGRLGRTALRLRAGDDRVRAGAGVYTAGMRPAWRRLGALWAFGITIGTATAMWFALGSRFGDPTVLLWSLPLVALLAATNTANEEFGYRNVPLAVLPSVIGDRGALVATGLLFGLAHYHGNPPGTSGVLLAGFLGVLLAKSMVETGGSRWAWGIHWLQDMVIFSALTLAWTNL
;
A
#
# COMPACT_ATOMS: atom_id res chain seq x y z
N MET A 1 30.17 21.85 -8.59
CA MET A 1 29.16 21.96 -7.51
C MET A 1 29.06 20.61 -6.82
N THR A 2 29.73 20.47 -5.69
CA THR A 2 29.79 19.27 -4.87
C THR A 2 28.48 19.13 -4.10
N ALA A 3 27.80 18.00 -4.28
CA ALA A 3 26.57 17.69 -3.55
C ALA A 3 26.91 17.51 -2.07
N VAL A 4 26.44 18.44 -1.23
CA VAL A 4 26.47 18.30 0.22
C VAL A 4 25.57 17.12 0.59
N PRO A 5 26.07 16.08 1.26
CA PRO A 5 25.20 15.02 1.74
C PRO A 5 24.29 15.60 2.82
N VAL A 6 22.97 15.59 2.57
CA VAL A 6 21.97 15.90 3.59
C VAL A 6 22.08 14.82 4.66
N ARG A 7 22.87 15.08 5.70
CA ARG A 7 22.82 14.31 6.95
C ARG A 7 21.48 14.62 7.59
N VAL A 8 20.52 13.72 7.42
CA VAL A 8 19.34 13.67 8.27
C VAL A 8 19.84 13.43 9.70
N PRO A 9 19.53 14.30 10.67
CA PRO A 9 19.96 14.07 12.05
C PRO A 9 19.33 12.78 12.56
N LEU A 10 20.14 11.75 12.79
CA LEU A 10 19.78 10.61 13.62
C LEU A 10 19.72 11.10 15.07
N ALA A 11 18.61 11.73 15.43
CA ALA A 11 18.34 12.11 16.82
C ALA A 11 16.89 11.77 17.17
N VAL A 12 16.55 10.48 17.16
CA VAL A 12 15.49 10.02 18.05
C VAL A 12 16.15 9.88 19.43
N GLY A 13 15.99 10.92 20.25
CA GLY A 13 16.38 10.88 21.65
C GLY A 13 15.77 9.65 22.31
N ARG A 14 16.62 8.76 22.85
CA ARG A 14 16.24 7.59 23.65
C ARG A 14 15.70 8.03 25.02
N GLY A 15 14.60 8.79 25.04
CA GLY A 15 13.87 9.20 26.24
C GLY A 15 12.45 8.62 26.28
N GLY A 16 11.79 8.69 27.44
CA GLY A 16 10.41 8.17 27.63
C GLY A 16 9.38 8.72 26.64
N THR A 17 9.58 9.94 26.13
CA THR A 17 8.73 10.58 25.11
C THR A 17 8.76 9.82 23.78
N GLY A 18 9.91 9.28 23.36
CA GLY A 18 10.02 8.51 22.12
C GLY A 18 9.24 7.20 22.18
N ARG A 19 9.21 6.55 23.35
CA ARG A 19 8.46 5.30 23.55
C ARG A 19 6.94 5.53 23.48
N LEU A 20 6.44 6.59 24.13
CA LEU A 20 5.01 6.94 24.07
C LEU A 20 4.57 7.25 22.63
N VAL A 21 5.33 8.08 21.91
CA VAL A 21 5.04 8.42 20.51
C VAL A 21 4.95 7.17 19.64
N ALA A 22 5.90 6.24 19.78
CA ALA A 22 5.87 4.98 19.05
C ALA A 22 4.66 4.11 19.40
N ILE A 23 4.31 3.97 20.69
CA ILE A 23 3.15 3.18 21.14
C ILE A 23 1.86 3.76 20.55
N VAL A 24 1.67 5.08 20.65
CA VAL A 24 0.47 5.75 20.12
C VAL A 24 0.40 5.58 18.60
N PHE A 25 1.53 5.70 17.90
CA PHE A 25 1.58 5.47 16.45
C PHE A 25 1.15 4.04 16.08
N TRP A 26 1.74 3.02 16.72
CA TRP A 26 1.42 1.62 16.40
C TRP A 26 -0.03 1.27 16.73
N GLY A 27 -0.57 1.80 17.83
CA GLY A 27 -1.99 1.68 18.15
C GLY A 27 -2.88 2.32 17.07
N ALA A 28 -2.54 3.54 16.63
CA ALA A 28 -3.26 4.23 15.57
C ALA A 28 -3.19 3.47 14.23
N LEU A 29 -2.04 2.91 13.88
CA LEU A 29 -1.85 2.09 12.69
C LEU A 29 -2.71 0.83 12.74
N GLY A 30 -2.75 0.15 13.90
CA GLY A 30 -3.63 -0.99 14.12
C GLY A 30 -5.09 -0.63 13.90
N VAL A 31 -5.57 0.45 14.50
CA VAL A 31 -6.94 0.96 14.34
C VAL A 31 -7.24 1.33 12.88
N ALA A 32 -6.31 1.98 12.18
CA ALA A 32 -6.53 2.44 10.80
C ALA A 32 -6.44 1.32 9.75
N SER A 33 -5.76 0.21 10.07
CA SER A 33 -5.58 -0.92 9.16
C SER A 33 -6.86 -1.75 9.00
N ALA A 34 -6.81 -2.79 8.16
CA ALA A 34 -7.87 -3.79 8.06
C ALA A 34 -7.91 -4.77 9.27
N LEU A 35 -6.96 -4.67 10.20
CA LEU A 35 -6.85 -5.60 11.33
C LEU A 35 -8.14 -5.70 12.17
N PRO A 36 -8.84 -4.61 12.52
CA PRO A 36 -10.08 -4.71 13.29
C PRO A 36 -11.16 -5.49 12.54
N GLN A 37 -11.29 -5.27 11.22
CA GLN A 37 -12.22 -6.02 10.37
C GLN A 37 -11.88 -7.50 10.36
N ILE A 38 -10.60 -7.83 10.12
CA ILE A 38 -10.11 -9.20 10.07
C ILE A 38 -10.38 -9.92 11.40
N VAL A 39 -10.04 -9.29 12.52
CA VAL A 39 -10.26 -9.90 13.85
C VAL A 39 -11.76 -10.09 14.11
N ALA A 40 -12.59 -9.13 13.74
CA ALA A 40 -14.03 -9.24 13.93
C ALA A 40 -14.65 -10.36 13.06
N SER A 41 -14.25 -10.47 11.79
CA SER A 41 -14.74 -11.51 10.89
C SER A 41 -14.28 -12.91 11.31
N GLU A 42 -13.02 -13.06 11.73
CA GLU A 42 -12.48 -14.38 12.16
C GLU A 42 -13.09 -14.86 13.48
N LEU A 43 -13.46 -13.95 14.38
CA LEU A 43 -14.07 -14.32 15.67
C LEU A 43 -15.60 -14.44 15.63
N GLY A 44 -16.26 -13.67 14.77
CA GLY A 44 -17.72 -13.49 14.78
C GLY A 44 -18.43 -13.78 13.45
N GLY A 45 -17.71 -14.24 12.42
CA GLY A 45 -18.23 -14.50 11.07
C GLY A 45 -18.26 -13.25 10.19
N GLU A 46 -18.87 -12.17 10.66
CA GLU A 46 -18.94 -10.89 9.94
C GLU A 46 -18.48 -9.71 10.81
N ALA A 47 -17.77 -8.76 10.20
CA ALA A 47 -17.37 -7.54 10.88
C ALA A 47 -18.60 -6.64 11.10
N PRO A 48 -18.80 -6.06 12.31
CA PRO A 48 -19.94 -5.19 12.56
C PRO A 48 -19.98 -3.98 11.62
N PRO A 49 -21.15 -3.59 11.08
CA PRO A 49 -21.26 -2.52 10.08
C PRO A 49 -20.85 -1.14 10.61
N PHE A 50 -20.88 -0.93 11.94
CA PHE A 50 -20.43 0.31 12.56
C PHE A 50 -18.90 0.40 12.75
N LEU A 51 -18.15 -0.68 12.51
CA LEU A 51 -16.73 -0.75 12.80
C LEU A 51 -15.89 0.27 12.00
N PRO A 52 -16.08 0.46 10.67
CA PRO A 52 -15.40 1.51 9.92
C PRO A 52 -15.61 2.91 10.50
N VAL A 53 -16.85 3.21 10.92
CA VAL A 53 -17.20 4.49 11.53
C VAL A 53 -16.48 4.65 12.87
N ALA A 54 -16.44 3.61 13.70
CA ALA A 54 -15.73 3.62 14.98
C ALA A 54 -14.22 3.84 14.80
N GLN A 55 -13.58 3.22 13.80
CA GLN A 55 -12.15 3.43 13.50
C GLN A 55 -11.87 4.87 13.10
N VAL A 56 -12.67 5.45 12.19
CA VAL A 56 -12.53 6.84 11.75
C VAL A 56 -12.73 7.81 12.92
N LEU A 57 -13.78 7.60 13.73
CA LEU A 57 -14.03 8.41 14.92
C LEU A 57 -12.88 8.34 15.93
N ALA A 58 -12.33 7.14 16.18
CA ALA A 58 -11.17 6.96 17.06
C ALA A 58 -9.95 7.75 16.56
N LEU A 59 -9.70 7.76 15.24
CA LEU A 59 -8.60 8.53 14.64
C LEU A 59 -8.86 10.04 14.67
N VAL A 60 -10.10 10.50 14.53
CA VAL A 60 -10.48 11.91 14.70
C VAL A 60 -10.23 12.36 16.14
N LEU A 61 -10.69 11.59 17.13
CA LEU A 61 -10.45 11.88 18.55
C LEU A 61 -8.95 11.88 18.88
N LEU A 62 -8.19 10.94 18.32
CA LEU A 62 -6.74 10.91 18.44
C LEU A 62 -6.09 12.15 17.84
N LEU A 63 -6.53 12.60 16.65
CA LEU A 63 -6.01 13.81 16.03
C LEU A 63 -6.24 15.05 16.90
N VAL A 64 -7.41 15.16 17.52
CA VAL A 64 -7.73 16.23 18.48
C VAL A 64 -6.80 16.16 19.70
N ALA A 65 -6.58 14.97 20.27
CA ALA A 65 -5.67 14.77 21.39
C ALA A 65 -4.21 15.12 21.04
N VAL A 66 -3.75 14.69 19.86
CA VAL A 66 -2.41 14.97 19.33
C VAL A 66 -2.18 16.48 19.18
N ARG A 67 -3.17 17.23 18.66
CA ARG A 67 -3.09 18.68 18.50
C ARG A 67 -3.03 19.45 19.81
N ARG A 68 -3.63 18.92 20.88
CA ARG A 68 -3.62 19.52 22.22
C ARG A 68 -2.37 19.17 23.04
N SER A 69 -1.59 18.18 22.61
CA SER A 69 -0.41 17.71 23.34
C SER A 69 0.88 18.10 22.62
N ALA A 70 1.65 19.02 23.22
CA ALA A 70 2.97 19.39 22.70
C ALA A 70 3.90 18.19 22.53
N ARG A 71 3.75 17.16 23.36
CA ARG A 71 4.52 15.90 23.31
C ARG A 71 4.14 15.02 22.13
N LEU A 72 2.85 14.97 21.77
CA LEU A 72 2.34 14.09 20.72
C LEU A 72 2.23 14.78 19.35
N ARG A 73 2.38 16.10 19.27
CA ARG A 73 2.23 16.89 18.04
C ARG A 73 3.06 16.38 16.85
N VAL A 74 4.18 15.70 17.10
CA VAL A 74 4.99 15.03 16.06
C VAL A 74 4.20 13.96 15.27
N LEU A 75 3.12 13.42 15.84
CA LEU A 75 2.24 12.43 15.21
C LEU A 75 1.21 13.04 14.28
N GLU A 76 1.03 14.37 14.25
CA GLU A 76 -0.09 14.99 13.52
C GLU A 76 -0.10 14.59 12.04
N ALA A 77 1.04 14.65 11.37
CA ALA A 77 1.16 14.27 9.97
C ALA A 77 0.79 12.78 9.74
N SER A 78 1.30 11.90 10.60
CA SER A 78 1.04 10.46 10.50
C SER A 78 -0.41 10.10 10.81
N VAL A 79 -1.03 10.73 11.81
CA VAL A 79 -2.45 10.50 12.14
C VAL A 79 -3.36 11.03 11.04
N ARG A 80 -3.04 12.17 10.42
CA ARG A 80 -3.79 12.67 9.27
C ARG A 80 -3.70 11.74 8.06
N TRP A 81 -2.52 11.17 7.79
CA TRP A 81 -2.37 10.14 6.76
C TRP A 81 -3.21 8.90 7.07
N LEU A 82 -3.11 8.34 8.29
CA LEU A 82 -3.90 7.18 8.71
C LEU A 82 -5.41 7.46 8.65
N LEU A 83 -5.85 8.64 9.08
CA LEU A 83 -7.24 9.07 9.02
C LEU A 83 -7.75 9.14 7.57
N ALA A 84 -6.97 9.76 6.67
CA ALA A 84 -7.35 9.84 5.26
C ALA A 84 -7.44 8.46 4.60
N MET A 85 -6.49 7.57 4.89
CA MET A 85 -6.50 6.19 4.40
C MET A 85 -7.71 5.41 4.96
N ALA A 86 -7.94 5.45 6.26
CA ALA A 86 -9.06 4.74 6.90
C ALA A 86 -10.42 5.26 6.42
N ALA A 87 -10.58 6.58 6.30
CA ALA A 87 -11.81 7.18 5.78
C ALA A 87 -12.04 6.80 4.31
N GLY A 88 -11.00 6.84 3.48
CA GLY A 88 -11.11 6.48 2.07
C GLY A 88 -11.44 5.00 1.87
N TRP A 89 -10.65 4.11 2.47
CA TRP A 89 -10.77 2.67 2.26
C TRP A 89 -11.96 2.06 2.98
N HIS A 90 -12.12 2.31 4.28
CA HIS A 90 -13.11 1.59 5.08
C HIS A 90 -14.47 2.26 5.03
N LEU A 91 -14.52 3.59 5.09
CA LEU A 91 -15.79 4.32 5.18
C LEU A 91 -16.38 4.61 3.80
N VAL A 92 -15.59 5.14 2.85
CA VAL A 92 -16.12 5.48 1.53
C VAL A 92 -16.16 4.28 0.60
N VAL A 93 -15.01 3.66 0.32
CA VAL A 93 -14.94 2.51 -0.59
C VAL A 93 -15.70 1.33 0.02
N GLY A 94 -15.31 0.89 1.24
CA GLY A 94 -15.96 -0.23 1.92
C GLY A 94 -17.46 0.00 2.18
N GLY A 95 -17.86 1.23 2.53
CA GLY A 95 -19.26 1.58 2.70
C GLY A 95 -20.08 1.49 1.41
N LEU A 96 -19.51 1.91 0.28
CA LEU A 96 -20.17 1.78 -1.03
C LEU A 96 -20.25 0.32 -1.48
N THR A 97 -19.12 -0.41 -1.39
CA THR A 97 -19.01 -1.78 -1.89
C THR A 97 -19.71 -2.82 -1.02
N SER A 98 -20.21 -2.44 0.16
CA SER A 98 -21.03 -3.30 1.02
C SER A 98 -22.53 -3.15 0.81
N THR A 99 -22.96 -2.32 -0.15
CA THR A 99 -24.39 -2.12 -0.44
C THR A 99 -24.91 -3.14 -1.45
N GLN A 100 -26.18 -3.55 -1.28
CA GLN A 100 -26.86 -4.37 -2.28
C GLN A 100 -26.87 -3.71 -3.66
N ALA A 101 -26.99 -2.38 -3.73
CA ALA A 101 -26.95 -1.65 -5.00
C ALA A 101 -25.62 -1.82 -5.73
N TRP A 102 -24.50 -1.86 -5.01
CA TRP A 102 -23.20 -2.17 -5.60
C TRP A 102 -23.16 -3.61 -6.11
N ASP A 103 -23.65 -4.56 -5.30
CA ASP A 103 -23.71 -5.97 -5.66
C ASP A 103 -24.57 -6.23 -6.89
N ASP A 104 -25.75 -5.61 -6.99
CA ASP A 104 -26.60 -5.73 -8.16
C ASP A 104 -25.92 -5.12 -9.39
N TRP A 105 -25.35 -3.92 -9.25
CA TRP A 105 -24.70 -3.22 -10.36
C TRP A 105 -23.52 -4.01 -10.94
N GLN A 106 -22.65 -4.59 -10.11
CA GLN A 106 -21.44 -5.27 -10.58
C GLN A 106 -21.69 -6.52 -11.43
N HIS A 107 -22.90 -7.10 -11.35
CA HIS A 107 -23.33 -8.22 -12.19
C HIS A 107 -23.99 -7.78 -13.50
N THR A 108 -24.36 -6.50 -13.62
CA THR A 108 -25.03 -5.95 -14.82
C THR A 108 -24.06 -5.31 -15.82
N VAL A 109 -22.82 -5.07 -15.43
CA VAL A 109 -21.82 -4.39 -16.27
C VAL A 109 -20.69 -5.34 -16.72
N PRO A 110 -20.16 -5.18 -17.95
CA PRO A 110 -18.96 -5.89 -18.37
C PRO A 110 -17.78 -5.59 -17.43
N TRP A 111 -16.88 -6.56 -17.19
CA TRP A 111 -15.77 -6.36 -16.27
C TRP A 111 -14.89 -5.17 -16.58
N VAL A 112 -14.72 -4.84 -17.86
CA VAL A 112 -13.92 -3.70 -18.31
C VAL A 112 -14.48 -2.41 -17.68
N ALA A 113 -15.78 -2.20 -17.80
CA ALA A 113 -16.46 -1.05 -17.25
C ALA A 113 -16.41 -1.10 -15.71
N ARG A 114 -16.64 -2.28 -15.13
CA ARG A 114 -16.53 -2.50 -13.69
C ARG A 114 -15.15 -2.16 -13.15
N GLY A 115 -14.10 -2.65 -13.80
CA GLY A 115 -12.70 -2.44 -13.44
C GLY A 115 -12.32 -0.98 -13.52
N ALA A 116 -12.75 -0.26 -14.57
CA ALA A 116 -12.53 1.18 -14.67
C ALA A 116 -13.21 1.96 -13.52
N VAL A 117 -14.45 1.62 -13.17
CA VAL A 117 -15.17 2.26 -12.06
C VAL A 117 -14.54 1.92 -10.71
N VAL A 118 -14.18 0.65 -10.49
CA VAL A 118 -13.45 0.24 -9.27
C VAL A 118 -12.18 1.06 -9.16
N GLN A 119 -11.35 1.14 -10.21
CA GLN A 119 -10.12 1.90 -10.17
C GLN A 119 -10.34 3.40 -9.94
N ALA A 120 -11.41 3.99 -10.49
CA ALA A 120 -11.80 5.36 -10.20
C ALA A 120 -12.18 5.55 -8.71
N LEU A 121 -12.92 4.60 -8.13
CA LEU A 121 -13.24 4.61 -6.70
C LEU A 121 -11.99 4.45 -5.82
N LEU A 122 -11.03 3.63 -6.25
CA LEU A 122 -9.79 3.46 -5.50
C LEU A 122 -8.96 4.75 -5.42
N LEU A 123 -9.17 5.73 -6.32
CA LEU A 123 -8.55 7.06 -6.20
C LEU A 123 -9.05 7.86 -4.99
N VAL A 124 -10.22 7.54 -4.42
CA VAL A 124 -10.81 8.29 -3.30
C VAL A 124 -9.87 8.37 -2.09
N PRO A 125 -9.29 7.27 -1.56
CA PRO A 125 -8.25 7.33 -0.53
C PRO A 125 -7.11 8.30 -0.87
N THR A 126 -6.61 8.29 -2.10
CA THR A 126 -5.54 9.20 -2.54
C THR A 126 -6.00 10.65 -2.58
N LEU A 127 -7.22 10.92 -3.07
CA LEU A 127 -7.78 12.27 -3.08
C LEU A 127 -7.97 12.81 -1.67
N LEU A 128 -8.52 12.00 -0.75
CA LEU A 128 -8.62 12.35 0.66
C LEU A 128 -7.24 12.58 1.28
N LEU A 129 -6.23 11.82 0.87
CA LEU A 129 -4.86 12.02 1.34
C LEU A 129 -4.26 13.34 0.85
N VAL A 130 -4.56 13.76 -0.38
CA VAL A 130 -4.14 15.07 -0.91
C VAL A 130 -4.83 16.23 -0.18
N VAL A 131 -6.12 16.09 0.14
CA VAL A 131 -6.93 17.15 0.77
C VAL A 131 -6.71 17.22 2.29
N LEU A 132 -6.79 16.07 2.97
CA LEU A 132 -6.82 15.96 4.43
C LEU A 132 -5.50 15.48 5.04
N GLY A 133 -4.62 14.90 4.23
CA GLY A 133 -3.37 14.27 4.69
C GLY A 133 -2.33 15.24 5.26
N PRO A 134 -1.05 14.85 5.32
CA PRO A 134 -0.03 15.53 6.12
C PRO A 134 0.36 16.96 5.67
N GLY A 135 -0.33 17.52 4.68
CA GLY A 135 -0.08 18.84 4.12
C GLY A 135 0.79 18.79 2.87
N ARG A 136 1.39 19.93 2.51
CA ARG A 136 2.19 20.07 1.28
C ARG A 136 3.52 19.34 1.42
N LEU A 137 3.60 18.13 0.90
CA LEU A 137 4.84 17.37 0.78
C LEU A 137 5.49 17.65 -0.59
N GLY A 138 6.78 17.98 -0.59
CA GLY A 138 7.53 18.20 -1.83
C GLY A 138 7.79 16.90 -2.60
N ARG A 139 8.00 17.00 -3.92
CA ARG A 139 8.29 15.86 -4.81
C ARG A 139 9.45 15.00 -4.34
N THR A 140 10.48 15.60 -3.75
CA THR A 140 11.64 14.90 -3.20
C THR A 140 11.30 14.08 -1.96
N ALA A 141 10.51 14.64 -1.03
CA ALA A 141 10.07 13.94 0.19
C ALA A 141 9.17 12.74 -0.17
N LEU A 142 8.27 12.97 -1.12
CA LEU A 142 7.40 11.93 -1.70
C LEU A 142 8.16 10.97 -2.61
N ARG A 143 9.44 11.20 -2.94
CA ARG A 143 10.24 10.34 -3.84
C ARG A 143 9.62 10.17 -5.23
N LEU A 144 8.94 11.20 -5.74
CA LEU A 144 8.32 11.26 -7.08
C LEU A 144 9.35 11.53 -8.19
N ARG A 145 10.37 10.67 -8.23
CA ARG A 145 11.47 10.65 -9.20
C ARG A 145 11.97 9.23 -9.36
N ALA A 146 12.75 8.97 -10.40
CA ALA A 146 13.28 7.64 -10.66
C ALA A 146 14.17 7.08 -9.53
N GLY A 147 15.03 7.91 -8.94
CA GLY A 147 16.06 7.46 -8.00
C GLY A 147 17.34 7.01 -8.70
N ASP A 148 18.41 6.79 -7.94
CA ASP A 148 19.68 6.28 -8.44
C ASP A 148 19.77 4.76 -8.28
N ASP A 149 19.61 4.02 -9.38
CA ASP A 149 19.67 2.56 -9.40
C ASP A 149 21.11 2.01 -9.34
N ARG A 150 22.13 2.86 -9.38
CA ARG A 150 23.54 2.45 -9.25
C ARG A 150 23.95 2.28 -7.79
N VAL A 151 23.17 2.81 -6.85
CA VAL A 151 23.40 2.65 -5.42
C VAL A 151 23.39 1.17 -5.04
N ARG A 152 24.34 0.77 -4.19
CA ARG A 152 24.41 -0.59 -3.65
C ARG A 152 23.39 -0.79 -2.55
N ALA A 153 22.58 -1.82 -2.69
CA ALA A 153 21.60 -2.19 -1.69
C ALA A 153 22.28 -2.54 -0.35
N GLY A 154 21.63 -2.17 0.75
CA GLY A 154 22.05 -2.59 2.08
C GLY A 154 21.88 -4.10 2.24
N ALA A 155 22.88 -4.77 2.81
CA ALA A 155 22.85 -6.21 3.06
C ALA A 155 21.67 -6.61 3.96
N GLY A 156 21.05 -7.76 3.68
CA GLY A 156 19.98 -8.32 4.49
C GLY A 156 19.27 -9.48 3.79
N VAL A 157 18.06 -9.79 4.25
CA VAL A 157 17.24 -10.90 3.72
C VAL A 157 17.01 -10.76 2.20
N TYR A 158 16.66 -9.56 1.73
CA TYR A 158 16.40 -9.29 0.30
C TYR A 158 17.62 -9.40 -0.61
N THR A 159 18.84 -9.48 -0.05
CA THR A 159 20.09 -9.55 -0.81
C THR A 159 20.90 -10.80 -0.49
N ALA A 160 20.38 -11.73 0.31
CA ALA A 160 21.13 -12.86 0.85
C ALA A 160 22.49 -12.44 1.46
N GLY A 161 22.52 -11.30 2.16
CA GLY A 161 23.75 -10.74 2.75
C GLY A 161 24.67 -10.00 1.78
N MET A 162 24.42 -10.05 0.47
CA MET A 162 25.21 -9.34 -0.54
C MET A 162 24.86 -7.85 -0.64
N ARG A 163 25.66 -7.08 -1.38
CA ARG A 163 25.43 -5.64 -1.64
C ARG A 163 25.44 -5.31 -3.14
N PRO A 164 24.53 -5.91 -3.94
CA PRO A 164 24.42 -5.63 -5.37
C PRO A 164 23.91 -4.20 -5.62
N ALA A 165 24.15 -3.66 -6.81
CA ALA A 165 23.50 -2.43 -7.24
C ALA A 165 21.98 -2.66 -7.41
N TRP A 166 21.16 -1.66 -7.08
CA TRP A 166 19.71 -1.72 -7.25
C TRP A 166 19.26 -2.02 -8.67
N ARG A 167 20.05 -1.65 -9.68
CA ARG A 167 19.76 -2.01 -11.06
C ARG A 167 19.67 -3.52 -11.29
N ARG A 168 20.57 -4.28 -10.67
CA ARG A 168 20.59 -5.76 -10.77
C ARG A 168 19.58 -6.37 -9.82
N LEU A 169 19.55 -5.88 -8.58
CA LEU A 169 18.66 -6.39 -7.55
C LEU A 169 17.18 -6.18 -7.91
N GLY A 170 16.84 -4.97 -8.37
CA GLY A 170 15.50 -4.62 -8.78
C GLY A 170 15.05 -5.43 -10.00
N ALA A 171 15.92 -5.64 -11.00
CA ALA A 171 15.60 -6.48 -12.15
C ALA A 171 15.36 -7.94 -11.75
N LEU A 172 16.22 -8.48 -10.87
CA LEU A 172 16.07 -9.83 -10.32
C LEU A 172 14.71 -9.99 -9.60
N TRP A 173 14.37 -9.05 -8.70
CA TRP A 173 13.12 -9.09 -7.98
C TRP A 173 11.91 -8.85 -8.88
N ALA A 174 11.99 -7.92 -9.84
CA ALA A 174 10.94 -7.69 -10.83
C ALA A 174 10.60 -9.01 -11.54
N PHE A 175 11.60 -9.66 -12.13
CA PHE A 175 11.41 -10.91 -12.85
C PHE A 175 10.92 -12.05 -11.94
N GLY A 176 11.58 -12.26 -10.80
CA GLY A 176 11.25 -13.34 -9.87
C GLY A 176 9.84 -13.22 -9.29
N ILE A 177 9.43 -12.02 -8.87
CA ILE A 177 8.10 -11.78 -8.31
C ILE A 177 7.03 -11.86 -9.40
N THR A 178 7.32 -11.41 -10.63
CA THR A 178 6.39 -11.55 -11.76
C THR A 178 6.14 -13.01 -12.10
N ILE A 179 7.17 -13.86 -12.14
CA ILE A 179 6.99 -15.32 -12.31
C ILE A 179 6.19 -15.90 -11.14
N GLY A 180 6.54 -15.55 -9.90
CA GLY A 180 5.82 -16.02 -8.72
C GLY A 180 4.34 -15.64 -8.74
N THR A 181 4.03 -14.39 -9.11
CA THR A 181 2.66 -13.87 -9.23
C THR A 181 1.91 -14.58 -10.34
N ALA A 182 2.52 -14.76 -11.52
CA ALA A 182 1.91 -15.48 -12.64
C ALA A 182 1.62 -16.93 -12.27
N THR A 183 2.53 -17.57 -11.55
CA THR A 183 2.36 -18.94 -11.06
C THR A 183 1.20 -19.02 -10.05
N ALA A 184 1.14 -18.08 -9.09
CA ALA A 184 0.04 -18.01 -8.13
C ALA A 184 -1.31 -17.79 -8.82
N MET A 185 -1.39 -16.87 -9.80
CA MET A 185 -2.60 -16.63 -10.58
C MET A 185 -3.01 -17.83 -11.43
N TRP A 186 -2.04 -18.55 -12.00
CA TRP A 186 -2.31 -19.80 -12.73
C TRP A 186 -2.94 -20.85 -11.83
N PHE A 187 -2.40 -21.08 -10.62
CA PHE A 187 -3.01 -22.03 -9.69
C PHE A 187 -4.37 -21.57 -9.18
N ALA A 188 -4.58 -20.26 -9.01
CA ALA A 188 -5.84 -19.72 -8.50
C ALA A 188 -6.96 -19.72 -9.55
N LEU A 189 -6.64 -19.39 -10.81
CA LEU A 189 -7.63 -19.07 -11.85
C LEU A 189 -7.41 -19.80 -13.18
N GLY A 190 -6.31 -20.54 -13.35
CA GLY A 190 -5.92 -21.10 -14.64
C GLY A 190 -6.94 -22.05 -15.26
N SER A 191 -7.69 -22.80 -14.43
CA SER A 191 -8.79 -23.66 -14.89
C SER A 191 -10.00 -22.88 -15.44
N ARG A 192 -10.07 -21.57 -15.19
CA ARG A 192 -11.12 -20.66 -15.64
C ARG A 192 -10.69 -19.80 -16.83
N PHE A 193 -9.44 -19.90 -17.29
CA PHE A 193 -8.95 -19.08 -18.40
C PHE A 193 -9.68 -19.43 -19.69
N GLY A 194 -10.25 -18.41 -20.32
CA GLY A 194 -10.92 -18.48 -21.61
C GLY A 194 -10.01 -18.10 -22.78
N ASP A 195 -10.59 -17.48 -23.79
CA ASP A 195 -9.90 -17.13 -25.03
C ASP A 195 -8.79 -16.07 -24.82
N PRO A 196 -7.51 -16.40 -25.12
CA PRO A 196 -6.40 -15.45 -25.00
C PRO A 196 -6.51 -14.23 -25.92
N THR A 197 -7.31 -14.27 -26.98
CA THR A 197 -7.51 -13.10 -27.86
C THR A 197 -8.16 -11.94 -27.09
N VAL A 198 -9.03 -12.22 -26.11
CA VAL A 198 -9.65 -11.21 -25.24
C VAL A 198 -8.58 -10.42 -24.48
N LEU A 199 -7.57 -11.12 -23.96
CA LEU A 199 -6.45 -10.48 -23.29
C LEU A 199 -5.68 -9.57 -24.26
N LEU A 200 -5.32 -10.07 -25.45
CA LEU A 200 -4.56 -9.30 -26.44
C LEU A 200 -5.23 -7.96 -26.76
N TRP A 201 -6.55 -7.97 -26.99
CA TRP A 201 -7.32 -6.75 -27.27
C TRP A 201 -7.49 -5.85 -26.03
N SER A 202 -7.48 -6.45 -24.83
CA SER A 202 -7.64 -5.72 -23.57
C SER A 202 -6.32 -5.21 -22.98
N LEU A 203 -5.16 -5.60 -23.52
CA LEU A 203 -3.84 -5.25 -22.98
C LEU A 203 -3.64 -3.75 -22.69
N PRO A 204 -4.04 -2.81 -23.58
CA PRO A 204 -3.89 -1.38 -23.29
C PRO A 204 -4.69 -0.95 -22.05
N LEU A 205 -5.90 -1.49 -21.89
CA LEU A 205 -6.73 -1.20 -20.73
C LEU A 205 -6.17 -1.87 -19.47
N VAL A 206 -5.75 -3.14 -19.55
CA VAL A 206 -5.08 -3.85 -18.45
C VAL A 206 -3.87 -3.05 -17.95
N ALA A 207 -3.06 -2.52 -18.87
CA ALA A 207 -1.93 -1.66 -18.54
C ALA A 207 -2.33 -0.35 -17.85
N LEU A 208 -3.41 0.29 -18.30
CA LEU A 208 -3.93 1.50 -17.69
C LEU A 208 -4.50 1.24 -16.28
N LEU A 209 -5.26 0.17 -16.09
CA LEU A 209 -5.81 -0.23 -14.80
C LEU A 209 -4.66 -0.58 -13.84
N ALA A 210 -3.67 -1.36 -14.29
CA ALA A 210 -2.46 -1.68 -13.52
C ALA A 210 -1.71 -0.41 -13.11
N ALA A 211 -1.47 0.51 -14.05
CA ALA A 211 -0.75 1.75 -13.76
C ALA A 211 -1.48 2.62 -12.74
N THR A 212 -2.81 2.70 -12.84
CA THR A 212 -3.65 3.50 -11.94
C THR A 212 -3.69 2.89 -10.54
N ASN A 213 -3.89 1.56 -10.45
CA ASN A 213 -3.89 0.83 -9.19
C ASN A 213 -2.54 0.98 -8.47
N THR A 214 -1.46 0.66 -9.18
CA THR A 214 -0.10 0.81 -8.67
C THR A 214 0.18 2.25 -8.23
N ALA A 215 -0.19 3.27 -9.02
CA ALA A 215 0.03 4.65 -8.63
C ALA A 215 -0.73 5.03 -7.34
N ASN A 216 -1.98 4.59 -7.22
CA ASN A 216 -2.82 4.83 -6.06
C ASN A 216 -2.26 4.17 -4.79
N GLU A 217 -1.94 2.88 -4.89
CA GLU A 217 -1.42 2.12 -3.76
C GLU A 217 -0.01 2.57 -3.35
N GLU A 218 0.90 2.80 -4.30
CA GLU A 218 2.23 3.33 -3.99
C GLU A 218 2.13 4.68 -3.28
N PHE A 219 1.24 5.57 -3.74
CA PHE A 219 1.09 6.89 -3.15
C PHE A 219 0.64 6.81 -1.68
N GLY A 220 -0.41 6.04 -1.41
CA GLY A 220 -1.00 5.90 -0.08
C GLY A 220 -0.19 5.04 0.89
N TYR A 221 0.41 3.95 0.41
CA TYR A 221 1.13 2.98 1.25
C TYR A 221 2.63 3.23 1.36
N ARG A 222 3.25 4.00 0.45
CA ARG A 222 4.70 4.21 0.44
C ARG A 222 5.11 5.68 0.30
N ASN A 223 4.73 6.40 -0.75
CA ASN A 223 5.24 7.76 -1.00
C ASN A 223 4.95 8.70 0.17
N VAL A 224 3.70 8.76 0.63
CA VAL A 224 3.31 9.61 1.76
C VAL A 224 3.88 9.11 3.10
N PRO A 225 3.69 7.83 3.51
CA PRO A 225 4.22 7.36 4.79
C PRO A 225 5.75 7.43 4.87
N LEU A 226 6.50 7.12 3.82
CA LEU A 226 7.96 7.26 3.83
C LEU A 226 8.43 8.72 3.89
N ALA A 227 7.54 9.69 3.67
CA ALA A 227 7.83 11.11 3.86
C ALA A 227 7.60 11.57 5.31
N VAL A 228 6.72 10.91 6.07
CA VAL A 228 6.28 11.37 7.40
C VAL A 228 6.66 10.46 8.57
N LEU A 229 6.78 9.15 8.35
CA LEU A 229 7.07 8.18 9.40
C LEU A 229 8.52 8.17 9.91
N PRO A 230 9.56 8.47 9.10
CA PRO A 230 10.94 8.45 9.60
C PRO A 230 11.18 9.37 10.80
N SER A 231 10.51 10.52 10.89
CA SER A 231 10.62 11.44 12.03
C SER A 231 9.91 10.95 13.29
N VAL A 232 9.03 9.95 13.19
CA VAL A 232 8.23 9.41 14.30
C VAL A 232 8.84 8.11 14.83
N ILE A 233 9.15 7.17 13.94
CA ILE A 233 9.56 5.80 14.29
C ILE A 233 10.86 5.35 13.61
N GLY A 234 11.56 6.27 12.93
CA GLY A 234 12.79 5.98 12.20
C GLY A 234 12.57 5.20 10.89
N ASP A 235 13.61 5.10 10.07
CA ASP A 235 13.52 4.47 8.74
C ASP A 235 13.08 3.01 8.80
N ARG A 236 13.65 2.22 9.72
CA ARG A 236 13.27 0.81 9.88
C ARG A 236 11.82 0.65 10.29
N GLY A 237 11.35 1.49 11.22
CA GLY A 237 9.95 1.52 11.64
C GLY A 237 9.03 1.88 10.49
N ALA A 238 9.41 2.87 9.68
CA ALA A 238 8.66 3.28 8.50
C ALA A 238 8.54 2.13 7.48
N LEU A 239 9.63 1.43 7.16
CA LEU A 239 9.61 0.28 6.26
C LEU A 239 8.65 -0.83 6.75
N VAL A 240 8.72 -1.17 8.04
CA VAL A 240 7.86 -2.19 8.64
C VAL A 240 6.40 -1.74 8.65
N ALA A 241 6.12 -0.49 9.01
CA ALA A 241 4.77 0.05 9.02
C ALA A 241 4.12 0.03 7.62
N THR A 242 4.85 0.44 6.58
CA THR A 242 4.35 0.40 5.20
C THR A 242 4.11 -1.03 4.71
N GLY A 243 5.01 -1.96 5.07
CA GLY A 243 4.85 -3.38 4.75
C GLY A 243 3.64 -4.01 5.46
N LEU A 244 3.51 -3.78 6.77
CA LEU A 244 2.39 -4.32 7.55
C LEU A 244 1.04 -3.80 7.07
N LEU A 245 0.90 -2.50 6.83
CA LEU A 245 -0.34 -1.93 6.31
C LEU A 245 -0.71 -2.52 4.95
N PHE A 246 0.26 -2.62 4.05
CA PHE A 246 0.04 -3.21 2.75
C PHE A 246 -0.34 -4.68 2.83
N GLY A 247 0.35 -5.45 3.68
CA GLY A 247 0.02 -6.85 3.94
C GLY A 247 -1.40 -7.03 4.47
N LEU A 248 -1.78 -6.28 5.51
CA LEU A 248 -3.12 -6.35 6.10
C LEU A 248 -4.22 -5.99 5.11
N ALA A 249 -3.97 -5.02 4.22
CA ALA A 249 -4.92 -4.67 3.16
C ALA A 249 -5.19 -5.82 2.17
N HIS A 250 -4.28 -6.81 2.10
CA HIS A 250 -4.37 -7.96 1.20
C HIS A 250 -4.86 -9.23 1.88
N TYR A 251 -5.42 -9.15 3.10
CA TYR A 251 -5.98 -10.34 3.78
C TYR A 251 -7.08 -11.04 2.97
N HIS A 252 -7.97 -10.28 2.32
CA HIS A 252 -8.98 -10.85 1.42
C HIS A 252 -8.54 -10.83 -0.06
N GLY A 253 -7.24 -10.66 -0.32
CA GLY A 253 -6.65 -10.65 -1.65
C GLY A 253 -6.41 -12.06 -2.21
N ASN A 254 -5.59 -12.15 -3.25
CA ASN A 254 -5.17 -13.42 -3.84
C ASN A 254 -3.64 -13.55 -3.81
N PRO A 255 -3.06 -14.48 -3.01
CA PRO A 255 -3.73 -15.48 -2.17
C PRO A 255 -4.43 -14.88 -0.93
N PRO A 256 -5.52 -15.48 -0.43
CA PRO A 256 -6.24 -14.96 0.74
C PRO A 256 -5.61 -15.39 2.07
N GLY A 257 -6.04 -14.74 3.14
CA GLY A 257 -5.67 -15.00 4.52
C GLY A 257 -4.24 -14.59 4.84
N THR A 258 -3.68 -15.27 5.84
CA THR A 258 -2.34 -14.99 6.37
C THR A 258 -1.23 -15.08 5.32
N SER A 259 -1.36 -15.98 4.33
CA SER A 259 -0.37 -16.11 3.26
C SER A 259 -0.32 -14.86 2.38
N GLY A 260 -1.48 -14.29 2.04
CA GLY A 260 -1.61 -13.00 1.37
C GLY A 260 -0.94 -11.87 2.14
N VAL A 261 -1.23 -11.78 3.45
CA VAL A 261 -0.63 -10.77 4.33
C VAL A 261 0.89 -10.85 4.35
N LEU A 262 1.45 -12.05 4.49
CA LEU A 262 2.89 -12.25 4.56
C LEU A 262 3.56 -11.93 3.22
N LEU A 263 2.99 -12.39 2.10
CA LEU A 263 3.57 -12.18 0.78
C LEU A 263 3.51 -10.70 0.37
N ALA A 264 2.34 -10.08 0.50
CA ALA A 264 2.16 -8.66 0.21
C ALA A 264 2.98 -7.81 1.20
N GLY A 265 3.04 -8.18 2.48
CA GLY A 265 3.86 -7.49 3.47
C GLY A 265 5.36 -7.54 3.14
N PHE A 266 5.88 -8.70 2.77
CA PHE A 266 7.26 -8.88 2.31
C PHE A 266 7.55 -8.01 1.08
N LEU A 267 6.66 -8.06 0.08
CA LEU A 267 6.76 -7.19 -1.09
C LEU A 267 6.76 -5.71 -0.69
N GLY A 268 5.85 -5.30 0.19
CA GLY A 268 5.72 -3.92 0.63
C GLY A 268 6.98 -3.39 1.32
N VAL A 269 7.64 -4.20 2.14
CA VAL A 269 8.94 -3.84 2.73
C VAL A 269 10.03 -3.74 1.67
N LEU A 270 10.10 -4.68 0.70
CA LEU A 270 11.07 -4.63 -0.41
C LEU A 270 10.91 -3.35 -1.24
N LEU A 271 9.68 -3.01 -1.64
CA LEU A 271 9.39 -1.82 -2.44
C LEU A 271 9.76 -0.55 -1.67
N ALA A 272 9.36 -0.46 -0.39
CA ALA A 272 9.72 0.67 0.47
C ALA A 272 11.24 0.80 0.66
N LYS A 273 11.95 -0.32 0.83
CA LYS A 273 13.42 -0.35 0.91
C LYS A 273 14.05 0.18 -0.37
N SER A 274 13.53 -0.20 -1.53
CA SER A 274 14.01 0.30 -2.83
C SER A 274 13.90 1.82 -2.92
N MET A 275 12.81 2.39 -2.40
CA MET A 275 12.57 3.84 -2.39
C MET A 275 13.49 4.58 -1.44
N VAL A 276 13.72 4.02 -0.25
CA VAL A 276 14.60 4.62 0.74
C VAL A 276 16.05 4.61 0.25
N GLU A 277 16.52 3.50 -0.33
CA GLU A 277 17.92 3.34 -0.72
C GLU A 277 18.27 4.02 -2.05
N THR A 278 17.36 4.04 -3.04
CA THR A 278 17.60 4.72 -4.32
C THR A 278 17.15 6.19 -4.31
N GLY A 279 16.35 6.59 -3.32
CA GLY A 279 15.78 7.93 -3.23
C GLY A 279 14.70 8.23 -4.28
N GLY A 280 14.08 7.22 -4.89
CA GLY A 280 13.04 7.36 -5.90
C GLY A 280 12.13 6.13 -6.03
N SER A 281 11.03 6.27 -6.77
CA SER A 281 9.95 5.26 -6.84
C SER A 281 10.04 4.32 -8.04
N ARG A 282 11.08 4.39 -8.88
CA ARG A 282 11.15 3.60 -10.13
C ARG A 282 10.99 2.10 -9.87
N TRP A 283 11.74 1.55 -8.91
CA TRP A 283 11.71 0.12 -8.63
C TRP A 283 10.42 -0.29 -7.91
N ALA A 284 9.96 0.52 -6.95
CA ALA A 284 8.69 0.26 -6.27
C ALA A 284 7.53 0.21 -7.27
N TRP A 285 7.38 1.26 -8.08
CA TRP A 285 6.36 1.35 -9.11
C TRP A 285 6.51 0.28 -10.18
N GLY A 286 7.72 0.07 -10.72
CA GLY A 286 7.94 -0.89 -11.81
C GLY A 286 7.70 -2.33 -11.39
N ILE A 287 8.18 -2.74 -10.21
CA ILE A 287 7.93 -4.10 -9.70
C ILE A 287 6.44 -4.28 -9.42
N HIS A 288 5.77 -3.31 -8.78
CA HIS A 288 4.35 -3.42 -8.46
C HIS A 288 3.48 -3.45 -9.73
N TRP A 289 3.72 -2.53 -10.66
CA TRP A 289 2.99 -2.46 -11.93
C TRP A 289 3.06 -3.75 -12.73
N LEU A 290 4.23 -4.41 -12.77
CA LEU A 290 4.35 -5.72 -13.42
C LEU A 290 3.46 -6.79 -12.76
N GLN A 291 3.22 -6.69 -11.45
CA GLN A 291 2.37 -7.67 -10.75
C GLN A 291 0.90 -7.40 -11.02
N ASP A 292 0.50 -6.12 -11.00
CA ASP A 292 -0.85 -5.72 -11.37
C ASP A 292 -1.15 -6.06 -12.85
N MET A 293 -0.16 -5.95 -13.74
CA MET A 293 -0.27 -6.42 -15.13
C MET A 293 -0.61 -7.90 -15.19
N VAL A 294 0.06 -8.74 -14.41
CA VAL A 294 -0.21 -10.18 -14.34
C VAL A 294 -1.59 -10.45 -13.74
N ILE A 295 -1.92 -9.81 -12.62
CA ILE A 295 -3.18 -10.02 -11.90
C ILE A 295 -4.37 -9.60 -12.78
N PHE A 296 -4.35 -8.40 -13.37
CA PHE A 296 -5.42 -7.95 -14.25
C PHE A 296 -5.48 -8.74 -15.56
N SER A 297 -4.36 -9.25 -16.07
CA SER A 297 -4.39 -10.19 -17.20
C SER A 297 -5.09 -11.50 -16.84
N ALA A 298 -4.78 -12.08 -15.68
CA ALA A 298 -5.42 -13.32 -15.21
C ALA A 298 -6.92 -13.13 -14.96
N LEU A 299 -7.32 -12.00 -14.37
CA LEU A 299 -8.73 -11.66 -14.18
C LEU A 299 -9.46 -11.45 -15.51
N THR A 300 -8.80 -10.83 -16.50
CA THR A 300 -9.34 -10.68 -17.87
C THR A 300 -9.59 -12.05 -18.51
N LEU A 301 -8.62 -12.96 -18.40
CA LEU A 301 -8.73 -14.31 -18.96
C LEU A 301 -9.78 -15.17 -18.25
N ALA A 302 -9.94 -15.01 -16.94
CA ALA A 302 -10.91 -15.76 -16.16
C ALA A 302 -12.35 -15.23 -16.31
N TRP A 303 -12.52 -14.00 -16.79
CA TRP A 303 -13.77 -13.24 -16.67
C TRP A 303 -15.03 -13.94 -17.19
N THR A 304 -14.95 -14.58 -18.36
CA THR A 304 -16.11 -15.27 -18.95
C THR A 304 -16.61 -16.45 -18.11
N ASN A 305 -15.84 -16.84 -17.09
CA ASN A 305 -16.04 -18.00 -16.23
C ASN A 305 -15.95 -17.64 -14.72
N LEU A 306 -16.10 -16.36 -14.36
CA LEU A 306 -16.21 -15.85 -12.99
C LEU A 306 -17.67 -15.60 -12.62
#